data_AF-A0A3N4S8K8-F1
#
_entry.id   AF-A0A3N4S8K8-F1
#
_cell.length_a   1.000
_cell.length_b   1.000
_cell.length_c   1.000
_cell.angle_alpha   90.00
_cell.angle_beta   90.00
_cell.angle_gamma   90.00
#
_symmetry.space_group_name_H-M   'P 1'
#
loop_
_entity.id
_entity.type
_entity.pdbx_description
1 polymer ?
#
loop_
_entity_poly.entity_id
_entity_poly.type
_entity_poly.pdbx_seq_one_letter_code
_entity_poly.pdbx_strand_id
1 'polypeptide(L)'
;MNTTAQDLTGTYYPAAPGARTLREARDLYIGGKRVSAVVTGRTAAVFIGGEIAFEGQLPADITAGSQVNAWAAETALNTTAKEAATVDAAETITAEAVEYPGSVAAHLATTATTPDEHRAAAAAYASAKQESYDRCDTDGALSQWSHGLNEGKQHLAAQIAENGGMWEFDGLFDLDGNLVPAKEIETRFGYAWLLLDDNGRSTGRFFNESKAKSEERRIAAHAKRGFYVGRVRVPAYAALAGGGVCTVMPIVKRKDGGFSVDAEIVDNGK
;
A
#
# COMPACT_ATOMS: atom_id res chain seq x y z
N MET A 1 4.05 -28.42 3.31
CA MET A 1 2.73 -27.85 3.03
C MET A 1 2.54 -26.71 4.02
N ASN A 2 2.32 -25.47 3.55
CA ASN A 2 2.11 -24.33 4.44
C ASN A 2 0.67 -24.37 4.95
N THR A 3 0.47 -24.76 6.20
CA THR A 3 -0.84 -24.73 6.85
C THR A 3 -1.26 -23.27 7.02
N THR A 4 -2.35 -22.87 6.36
CA THR A 4 -2.89 -21.52 6.53
C THR A 4 -3.97 -21.50 7.60
N ALA A 5 -4.27 -20.32 8.16
CA ALA A 5 -5.33 -20.17 9.15
C ALA A 5 -6.70 -20.68 8.66
N GLN A 6 -6.92 -20.72 7.33
CA GLN A 6 -8.18 -21.17 6.72
C GLN A 6 -8.32 -22.70 6.73
N ASP A 7 -7.23 -23.44 6.93
CA ASP A 7 -7.21 -24.91 6.91
C ASP A 7 -7.52 -25.52 8.29
N LEU A 8 -7.55 -24.70 9.35
CA LEU A 8 -7.79 -25.15 10.71
C LEU A 8 -9.27 -25.10 11.07
N THR A 9 -9.76 -26.20 11.68
CA THR A 9 -11.12 -26.26 12.24
C THR A 9 -11.07 -25.88 13.72
N GLY A 10 -11.71 -24.78 14.11
CA GLY A 10 -11.67 -24.27 15.48
C GLY A 10 -12.48 -22.99 15.68
N THR A 11 -12.46 -22.45 16.89
CA THR A 11 -13.04 -21.12 17.17
C THR A 11 -12.00 -20.05 16.90
N TYR A 12 -12.36 -19.06 16.09
CA TYR A 12 -11.48 -17.98 15.64
C TYR A 12 -11.59 -16.78 16.57
N TYR A 13 -10.45 -16.24 17.00
CA TYR A 13 -10.36 -15.11 17.90
C TYR A 13 -9.62 -13.91 17.26
N PRO A 14 -10.08 -12.66 17.49
CA PRO A 14 -11.20 -12.32 18.36
C PRO A 14 -12.58 -12.58 17.74
N ALA A 15 -13.37 -13.44 18.36
CA ALA A 15 -14.71 -13.79 17.88
C ALA A 15 -15.71 -12.67 18.19
N ALA A 16 -16.52 -12.25 17.21
CA ALA A 16 -17.86 -11.80 17.56
C ALA A 16 -18.63 -12.98 18.21
N PRO A 17 -19.55 -12.76 19.17
CA PRO A 17 -20.31 -13.86 19.76
C PRO A 17 -20.94 -14.75 18.68
N GLY A 18 -20.52 -16.01 18.59
CA GLY A 18 -21.01 -16.98 17.59
C GLY A 18 -20.20 -17.12 16.29
N ALA A 19 -19.05 -16.43 16.13
CA ALA A 19 -18.20 -16.55 14.94
C ALA A 19 -17.64 -17.99 14.75
N ARG A 20 -17.86 -18.57 13.57
CA ARG A 20 -17.36 -19.92 13.21
C ARG A 20 -16.32 -19.89 12.10
N THR A 21 -16.06 -18.72 11.51
CA THR A 21 -15.13 -18.54 10.41
C THR A 21 -14.19 -17.33 10.62
N LEU A 22 -13.02 -17.36 9.98
CA LEU A 22 -12.03 -16.27 10.01
C LEU A 22 -12.58 -14.92 9.51
N ARG A 23 -13.63 -14.94 8.68
CA ARG A 23 -14.31 -13.74 8.17
C ARG A 23 -15.24 -13.07 9.20
N GLU A 24 -15.67 -13.83 10.21
CA GLU A 24 -16.59 -13.35 11.27
C GLU A 24 -15.83 -12.92 12.53
N ALA A 25 -14.52 -13.20 12.60
CA ALA A 25 -13.65 -12.67 13.64
C ALA A 25 -13.49 -11.16 13.48
N ARG A 26 -13.56 -10.43 14.59
CA ARG A 26 -13.18 -9.02 14.66
C ARG A 26 -11.71 -8.86 14.28
N ASP A 27 -11.37 -7.68 13.78
CA ASP A 27 -9.98 -7.39 13.46
C ASP A 27 -9.22 -6.92 14.70
N LEU A 28 -8.14 -7.62 15.02
CA LEU A 28 -7.11 -7.19 15.97
C LEU A 28 -5.84 -6.93 15.18
N TYR A 29 -5.17 -5.81 15.43
CA TYR A 29 -3.92 -5.44 14.79
C TYR A 29 -2.85 -5.12 15.82
N ILE A 30 -1.64 -5.66 15.64
CA ILE A 30 -0.44 -5.36 16.42
C ILE A 30 0.68 -5.04 15.42
N GLY A 31 1.33 -3.87 15.55
CA GLY A 31 2.39 -3.45 14.64
C GLY A 31 1.94 -3.37 13.17
N GLY A 32 0.67 -3.04 12.90
CA GLY A 32 0.09 -3.00 11.54
C GLY A 32 -0.23 -4.37 10.94
N LYS A 33 0.10 -5.48 11.61
CA LYS A 33 -0.22 -6.84 11.16
C LYS A 33 -1.49 -7.35 11.85
N ARG A 34 -2.34 -8.05 11.11
CA ARG A 34 -3.57 -8.66 11.65
C ARG A 34 -3.19 -9.83 12.55
N VAL A 35 -3.76 -9.88 13.75
CA VAL A 35 -3.58 -10.97 14.71
C VAL A 35 -4.88 -11.75 14.82
N SER A 36 -4.77 -13.06 14.68
CA SER A 36 -5.90 -13.98 14.85
C SER A 36 -5.44 -15.24 15.56
N ALA A 37 -6.29 -15.86 16.37
CA ALA A 37 -6.01 -17.18 16.93
C ALA A 37 -7.09 -18.18 16.53
N VAL A 38 -6.70 -19.44 16.33
CA VAL A 38 -7.63 -20.57 16.11
C VAL A 38 -7.46 -21.55 17.26
N VAL A 39 -8.55 -21.85 17.95
CA VAL A 39 -8.55 -22.77 19.10
C VAL A 39 -9.38 -24.02 18.81
N THR A 40 -8.76 -25.19 19.02
CA THR A 40 -9.37 -26.51 18.86
C THR A 40 -9.14 -27.32 20.13
N GLY A 41 -10.17 -27.41 20.99
CA GLY A 41 -10.00 -27.98 22.33
C GLY A 41 -9.09 -27.10 23.20
N ARG A 42 -7.94 -27.65 23.63
CA ARG A 42 -6.89 -26.89 24.32
C ARG A 42 -5.74 -26.48 23.40
N THR A 43 -5.71 -26.92 22.14
CA THR A 43 -4.68 -26.51 21.18
C THR A 43 -5.05 -25.15 20.59
N ALA A 44 -4.06 -24.26 20.48
CA ALA A 44 -4.21 -22.95 19.86
C ALA A 44 -3.08 -22.68 18.86
N ALA A 45 -3.44 -22.08 17.74
CA ALA A 45 -2.51 -21.49 16.79
C ALA A 45 -2.76 -19.98 16.72
N VAL A 46 -1.72 -19.17 16.93
CA VAL A 46 -1.76 -17.70 16.80
C VAL A 46 -1.08 -17.31 15.50
N PHE A 47 -1.76 -16.45 14.74
CA PHE A 47 -1.32 -15.96 13.44
C PHE A 47 -1.06 -14.46 13.50
N ILE A 48 0.05 -14.01 12.91
CA ILE A 48 0.40 -12.59 12.76
C ILE A 48 0.65 -12.33 11.27
N GLY A 49 -0.14 -11.46 10.65
CA GLY A 49 0.00 -11.17 9.21
C GLY A 49 -0.31 -12.35 8.29
N GLY A 50 -0.94 -13.41 8.81
CA GLY A 50 -1.24 -14.64 8.07
C GLY A 50 -0.27 -15.81 8.32
N GLU A 51 0.82 -15.58 9.04
CA GLU A 51 1.82 -16.60 9.39
C GLU A 51 1.64 -17.11 10.81
N ILE A 52 1.92 -18.40 11.05
CA ILE A 52 1.85 -19.01 12.39
C ILE A 52 2.99 -18.45 13.25
N ALA A 53 2.65 -17.65 14.24
CA ALA A 53 3.57 -17.11 15.23
C ALA A 53 3.71 -18.00 16.48
N PHE A 54 2.69 -18.83 16.74
CA PHE A 54 2.68 -19.79 17.85
C PHE A 54 1.75 -20.95 17.52
N GLU A 55 2.15 -22.17 17.86
CA GLU A 55 1.30 -23.35 17.84
C GLU A 55 1.59 -24.17 19.11
N GLY A 56 0.57 -24.42 19.92
CA GLY A 56 0.77 -25.09 21.20
C GLY A 56 -0.51 -25.24 22.02
N GLN A 57 -0.35 -25.58 23.30
CA GLN A 57 -1.48 -25.70 24.23
C GLN A 57 -1.78 -24.34 24.88
N LEU A 58 -3.07 -24.01 25.01
CA LEU A 58 -3.54 -22.91 25.82
C LEU A 58 -3.14 -23.13 27.29
N PRO A 59 -2.70 -22.07 27.99
CA PRO A 59 -2.44 -22.12 29.43
C PRO A 59 -3.64 -22.62 30.25
N ALA A 60 -3.37 -23.34 31.34
CA ALA A 60 -4.38 -24.03 32.17
C ALA A 60 -5.51 -23.12 32.66
N ASP A 61 -5.17 -21.85 32.90
CA ASP A 61 -5.98 -20.76 33.44
C ASP A 61 -6.86 -20.03 32.41
N ILE A 62 -6.66 -20.29 31.11
CA ILE A 62 -7.51 -19.76 30.05
C ILE A 62 -8.76 -20.64 29.91
N THR A 63 -9.90 -20.13 30.35
CA THR A 63 -11.18 -20.87 30.38
C THR A 63 -12.32 -20.17 29.64
N ALA A 64 -12.16 -18.88 29.33
CA ALA A 64 -13.16 -18.08 28.61
C ALA A 64 -12.59 -17.48 27.32
N GLY A 65 -13.45 -17.28 26.31
CA GLY A 65 -13.05 -16.73 25.01
C GLY A 65 -12.46 -15.31 25.07
N SER A 66 -12.87 -14.48 26.05
CA SER A 66 -12.26 -13.16 26.27
C SER A 66 -10.80 -13.26 26.74
N GLN A 67 -10.46 -14.30 27.51
CA GLN A 67 -9.09 -14.55 27.95
C GLN A 67 -8.21 -15.04 26.78
N VAL A 68 -8.79 -15.77 25.81
CA VAL A 68 -8.08 -16.18 24.58
C VAL A 68 -7.65 -14.95 23.76
N ASN A 69 -8.49 -13.91 23.68
CA ASN A 69 -8.12 -12.67 22.99
C ASN A 69 -6.92 -11.98 23.63
N ALA A 70 -6.95 -11.84 24.96
CA ALA A 70 -5.87 -11.22 25.71
C ALA A 70 -4.58 -12.02 25.58
N TRP A 71 -4.66 -13.34 25.73
CA TRP A 71 -3.52 -14.24 25.58
C TRP A 71 -2.94 -14.23 24.16
N ALA A 72 -3.77 -14.21 23.12
CA ALA A 72 -3.31 -14.15 21.73
C ALA A 72 -2.62 -12.81 21.42
N ALA A 73 -3.15 -11.70 21.96
CA ALA A 73 -2.53 -10.39 21.82
C ALA A 73 -1.16 -10.31 22.52
N GLU A 74 -1.07 -10.82 23.75
CA GLU A 74 0.16 -10.88 24.52
C GLU A 74 1.21 -11.79 23.84
N THR A 75 0.79 -12.96 23.36
CA THR A 75 1.66 -13.88 22.61
C THR A 75 2.21 -13.20 21.36
N ALA A 76 1.36 -12.48 20.61
CA ALA A 76 1.80 -11.76 19.43
C ALA A 76 2.79 -10.63 19.74
N LEU A 77 2.54 -9.85 20.81
CA LEU A 77 3.48 -8.82 21.28
C LEU A 77 4.84 -9.41 21.66
N ASN A 78 4.86 -10.52 22.40
CA ASN A 78 6.08 -11.19 22.82
C ASN A 78 6.85 -11.77 21.62
N THR A 79 6.17 -12.34 20.63
CA THR A 79 6.82 -12.84 19.40
C THR A 79 7.44 -11.69 18.60
N THR A 80 6.70 -10.60 18.37
CA THR A 80 7.23 -9.42 17.65
C THR A 80 8.39 -8.77 18.40
N ALA A 81 8.33 -8.67 19.73
CA ALA A 81 9.43 -8.14 20.54
C ALA A 81 10.70 -9.03 20.45
N LYS A 82 10.52 -10.36 20.43
CA LYS A 82 11.63 -11.30 20.24
C LYS A 82 12.24 -11.15 18.84
N GLU A 83 11.44 -11.05 17.79
CA GLU A 83 11.92 -10.82 16.42
C GLU A 83 12.74 -9.52 16.34
N ALA A 84 12.22 -8.41 16.89
CA ALA A 84 12.94 -7.13 16.93
C ALA A 84 14.28 -7.22 17.67
N ALA A 85 14.31 -7.87 18.83
CA ALA A 85 15.55 -8.07 19.60
C ALA A 85 16.56 -8.98 18.87
N THR A 86 16.09 -9.90 18.01
CA THR A 86 16.99 -10.78 17.23
C THR A 86 17.61 -10.04 16.05
N VAL A 87 16.90 -9.08 15.46
CA VAL A 87 17.42 -8.19 14.40
C VAL A 87 18.50 -7.26 14.97
N ASP A 88 18.25 -6.64 16.13
CA ASP A 88 19.25 -5.79 16.81
C ASP A 88 20.51 -6.60 17.20
N ALA A 89 20.34 -7.84 17.65
CA ALA A 89 21.46 -8.72 17.99
C ALA A 89 22.25 -9.17 16.75
N ALA A 90 21.60 -9.30 15.59
CA ALA A 90 22.26 -9.64 14.33
C ALA A 90 23.03 -8.45 13.74
N GLU A 91 22.55 -7.21 13.89
CA GLU A 91 23.28 -6.00 13.50
C GLU A 91 24.50 -5.71 14.40
N THR A 92 24.48 -6.19 15.64
CA THR A 92 25.60 -5.99 16.59
C THR A 92 26.84 -6.84 16.25
N ILE A 93 26.76 -7.80 15.31
CA ILE A 93 27.90 -8.69 14.95
C ILE A 93 28.73 -8.17 13.75
N THR A 94 28.35 -7.10 13.06
CA THR A 94 29.10 -6.59 11.88
C THR A 94 29.64 -5.17 12.01
N ALA A 95 29.90 -4.69 13.22
CA ALA A 95 30.43 -3.34 13.44
C ALA A 95 31.85 -3.34 14.02
N GLU A 96 32.85 -3.74 13.23
CA GLU A 96 34.20 -3.17 13.35
C GLU A 96 34.25 -1.85 12.57
N ALA A 97 33.94 -0.79 13.29
CA ALA A 97 34.40 0.61 13.18
C ALA A 97 34.83 1.18 11.81
N VAL A 98 33.95 2.00 11.22
CA VAL A 98 34.35 3.28 10.60
C VAL A 98 33.38 4.35 11.10
N GLU A 99 33.84 5.19 12.03
CA GLU A 99 33.07 6.32 12.57
C GLU A 99 32.89 7.42 11.51
N TYR A 100 31.64 7.78 11.22
CA TYR A 100 31.28 9.08 10.66
C TYR A 100 30.16 9.70 11.52
N PRO A 101 30.33 10.92 12.06
CA PRO A 101 29.30 11.57 12.86
C PRO A 101 28.35 12.36 11.95
N GLY A 102 27.05 12.04 11.97
CA GLY A 102 26.06 12.85 11.26
C GLY A 102 24.62 12.33 11.21
N SER A 103 23.86 12.55 12.28
CA SER A 103 22.38 12.65 12.36
C SER A 103 21.52 11.38 12.17
N VAL A 104 20.61 11.17 13.13
CA VAL A 104 19.81 9.96 13.37
C VAL A 104 18.35 10.13 12.86
N ALA A 105 18.16 10.62 11.64
CA ALA A 105 16.82 10.88 11.06
C ALA A 105 16.46 10.00 9.85
N ALA A 106 17.11 8.84 9.66
CA ALA A 106 17.04 8.07 8.40
C ALA A 106 16.65 6.59 8.54
N HIS A 107 15.74 6.22 9.46
CA HIS A 107 15.34 4.82 9.62
C HIS A 107 14.01 4.42 8.94
N LEU A 108 13.66 5.13 7.85
CA LEU A 108 12.73 4.65 6.81
C LEU A 108 13.33 4.85 5.41
N ALA A 109 14.66 4.74 5.29
CA ALA A 109 15.30 4.55 4.01
C ALA A 109 15.04 3.11 3.56
N THR A 110 13.81 2.84 3.10
CA THR A 110 13.58 1.81 2.08
C THR A 110 14.62 2.08 1.01
N THR A 111 15.67 1.26 0.92
CA THR A 111 16.78 1.44 -0.03
C THR A 111 16.16 1.75 -1.39
N ALA A 112 16.25 3.02 -1.79
CA ALA A 112 15.58 3.51 -2.98
C ALA A 112 16.22 2.76 -4.15
N THR A 113 15.47 1.78 -4.67
CA THR A 113 15.89 0.96 -5.80
C THR A 113 16.30 1.91 -6.93
N THR A 114 17.51 1.74 -7.44
CA THR A 114 18.05 2.64 -8.46
C THR A 114 17.26 2.49 -9.77
N PRO A 115 17.23 3.51 -10.65
CA PRO A 115 16.64 3.37 -11.97
C PRO A 115 17.16 2.13 -12.74
N ASP A 116 18.45 1.81 -12.61
CA ASP A 116 19.07 0.67 -13.28
C ASP A 116 18.57 -0.68 -12.74
N GLU A 117 18.34 -0.79 -11.43
CA GLU A 117 17.74 -1.99 -10.84
C GLU A 117 16.33 -2.23 -11.37
N HIS A 118 15.53 -1.17 -11.52
CA HIS A 118 14.20 -1.26 -12.14
C HIS A 118 14.28 -1.68 -13.62
N ARG A 119 15.24 -1.14 -14.39
CA ARG A 119 15.44 -1.55 -15.80
C ARG A 119 15.91 -3.01 -15.91
N ALA A 120 16.81 -3.45 -15.03
CA ALA A 120 17.25 -4.84 -14.96
C ALA A 120 16.09 -5.79 -14.64
N ALA A 121 15.23 -5.41 -13.68
CA ALA A 121 14.01 -6.15 -13.37
C ALA A 121 13.03 -6.21 -14.55
N ALA A 122 12.85 -5.09 -15.28
CA ALA A 122 12.04 -5.07 -16.50
C ALA A 122 12.58 -6.04 -17.56
N ALA A 123 13.90 -6.02 -17.81
CA ALA A 123 14.56 -6.93 -18.74
C ALA A 123 14.42 -8.42 -18.34
N ALA A 124 14.43 -8.71 -17.04
CA ALA A 124 14.17 -10.06 -16.53
C ALA A 124 12.74 -10.52 -16.83
N TYR A 125 11.73 -9.66 -16.64
CA TYR A 125 10.35 -9.97 -17.01
C TYR A 125 10.16 -10.14 -18.51
N ALA A 126 10.83 -9.33 -19.33
CA ALA A 126 10.81 -9.46 -20.79
C ALA A 126 11.42 -10.82 -21.22
N SER A 127 12.54 -11.21 -20.61
CA SER A 127 13.19 -12.50 -20.89
C SER A 127 12.30 -13.68 -20.49
N ALA A 128 11.70 -13.65 -19.29
CA ALA A 128 10.78 -14.68 -18.82
C ALA A 128 9.52 -14.79 -19.69
N LYS A 129 9.01 -13.66 -20.19
CA LYS A 129 7.91 -13.63 -21.16
C LYS A 129 8.29 -14.35 -22.46
N GLN A 130 9.48 -14.07 -23.00
CA GLN A 130 9.98 -14.72 -24.22
C GLN A 130 10.20 -16.22 -24.02
N GLU A 131 10.81 -16.63 -22.91
CA GLU A 131 10.97 -18.05 -22.56
C GLU A 131 9.62 -18.76 -22.48
N SER A 132 8.60 -18.09 -21.93
CA SER A 132 7.24 -18.62 -21.88
C SER A 132 6.61 -18.77 -23.27
N TYR A 133 6.96 -17.94 -24.26
CA TYR A 133 6.55 -18.14 -25.65
C TYR A 133 7.28 -19.34 -26.27
N ASP A 134 8.59 -19.43 -26.07
CA ASP A 134 9.44 -20.47 -26.67
C ASP A 134 9.08 -21.87 -26.15
N ARG A 135 8.63 -21.97 -24.89
CA ARG A 135 8.19 -23.23 -24.29
C ARG A 135 6.84 -23.77 -24.79
N CYS A 136 6.08 -23.00 -25.59
CA CYS A 136 4.80 -23.42 -26.19
C CYS A 136 3.81 -24.08 -25.20
N ASP A 137 3.76 -23.61 -23.96
CA ASP A 137 2.87 -24.18 -22.94
C ASP A 137 1.44 -23.62 -23.09
N THR A 138 0.43 -24.47 -22.89
CA THR A 138 -0.99 -24.13 -23.12
C THR A 138 -1.50 -23.13 -22.07
N ASP A 139 -0.83 -23.05 -20.92
CA ASP A 139 -1.07 -22.06 -19.86
C ASP A 139 -0.26 -20.76 -20.04
N GLY A 140 0.44 -20.60 -21.17
CA GLY A 140 1.37 -19.49 -21.43
C GLY A 140 0.71 -18.11 -21.47
N ALA A 141 -0.54 -17.99 -21.91
CA ALA A 141 -1.17 -16.70 -22.14
C ALA A 141 -1.27 -15.83 -20.86
N LEU A 142 -1.61 -16.42 -19.71
CA LEU A 142 -1.73 -15.68 -18.46
C LEU A 142 -0.37 -15.29 -17.89
N SER A 143 0.61 -16.19 -17.99
CA SER A 143 2.00 -15.92 -17.57
C SER A 143 2.65 -14.84 -18.44
N GLN A 144 2.50 -14.92 -19.76
CA GLN A 144 2.99 -13.92 -20.72
C GLN A 144 2.35 -12.54 -20.46
N TRP A 145 1.05 -12.50 -20.19
CA TRP A 145 0.33 -11.29 -19.82
C TRP A 145 0.86 -10.71 -18.51
N SER A 146 1.02 -11.53 -17.47
CA SER A 146 1.52 -11.12 -16.16
C SER A 146 2.96 -10.58 -16.24
N HIS A 147 3.83 -11.23 -17.01
CA HIS A 147 5.18 -10.75 -17.25
C HIS A 147 5.19 -9.39 -17.97
N GLY A 148 4.34 -9.20 -18.98
CA GLY A 148 4.21 -7.91 -19.67
C GLY A 148 3.74 -6.77 -18.75
N LEU A 149 2.82 -7.05 -17.82
CA LEU A 149 2.40 -6.05 -16.84
C LEU A 149 3.51 -5.68 -15.85
N ASN A 150 4.25 -6.67 -15.37
CA ASN A 150 5.34 -6.42 -14.43
C ASN A 150 6.51 -5.71 -15.12
N GLU A 151 6.82 -6.05 -16.37
CA GLU A 151 7.76 -5.30 -17.22
C GLU A 151 7.35 -3.82 -17.30
N GLY A 152 6.11 -3.52 -17.68
CA GLY A 152 5.61 -2.15 -17.76
C GLY A 152 5.62 -1.42 -16.41
N LYS A 153 5.29 -2.12 -15.31
CA LYS A 153 5.40 -1.57 -13.95
C LYS A 153 6.83 -1.19 -13.61
N GLN A 154 7.81 -2.04 -13.92
CA GLN A 154 9.22 -1.78 -13.64
C GLN A 154 9.77 -0.64 -14.50
N HIS A 155 9.37 -0.53 -15.78
CA HIS A 155 9.70 0.65 -16.59
C HIS A 155 9.15 1.94 -15.99
N LEU A 156 7.89 1.94 -15.55
CA LEU A 156 7.30 3.11 -14.91
C LEU A 156 7.99 3.44 -13.59
N ALA A 157 8.41 2.44 -12.81
CA ALA A 157 9.19 2.63 -11.60
C ALA A 157 10.58 3.26 -11.89
N ALA A 158 11.26 2.83 -12.95
CA ALA A 158 12.51 3.44 -13.40
C ALA A 158 12.32 4.92 -13.75
N GLN A 159 11.27 5.26 -14.49
CA GLN A 159 10.96 6.66 -14.82
C GLN A 159 10.67 7.51 -13.58
N ILE A 160 9.94 6.97 -12.60
CA ILE A 160 9.70 7.67 -11.32
C ILE A 160 11.03 7.87 -10.57
N ALA A 161 11.90 6.86 -10.55
CA ALA A 161 13.20 6.94 -9.90
C ALA A 161 14.13 7.95 -10.58
N GLU A 162 14.15 8.01 -11.92
CA GLU A 162 14.86 9.02 -12.72
C GLU A 162 14.38 10.44 -12.39
N ASN A 163 13.08 10.60 -12.12
CA ASN A 163 12.48 11.84 -11.68
C ASN A 163 12.67 12.12 -10.18
N GLY A 164 13.66 11.48 -9.53
CA GLY A 164 13.97 11.68 -8.11
C GLY A 164 12.94 11.08 -7.16
N GLY A 165 12.19 10.07 -7.60
CA GLY A 165 11.09 9.47 -6.83
C GLY A 165 9.81 10.30 -6.84
N MET A 166 9.75 11.33 -7.67
CA MET A 166 8.64 12.27 -7.77
C MET A 166 7.92 12.12 -9.11
N TRP A 167 6.63 12.46 -9.14
CA TRP A 167 5.85 12.50 -10.37
C TRP A 167 4.87 13.67 -10.34
N GLU A 168 4.48 14.13 -11.53
CA GLU A 168 3.49 15.19 -11.67
C GLU A 168 2.06 14.65 -11.66
N PHE A 169 1.23 15.24 -10.82
CA PHE A 169 -0.20 14.97 -10.72
C PHE A 169 -0.96 16.27 -10.88
N ASP A 170 -2.25 16.15 -11.19
CA ASP A 170 -3.13 17.31 -11.13
C ASP A 170 -3.29 17.74 -9.66
N GLY A 171 -3.49 19.05 -9.48
CA GLY A 171 -3.73 19.68 -8.19
C GLY A 171 -4.84 20.73 -8.31
N LEU A 172 -5.62 20.90 -7.25
CA LEU A 172 -6.67 21.91 -7.20
C LEU A 172 -6.14 23.18 -6.53
N PHE A 173 -6.32 24.32 -7.17
CA PHE A 173 -5.90 25.63 -6.68
C PHE A 173 -7.09 26.56 -6.54
N ASP A 174 -7.02 27.49 -5.60
CA ASP A 174 -8.00 28.56 -5.47
C ASP A 174 -7.75 29.70 -6.49
N LEU A 175 -8.61 30.72 -6.47
CA LEU A 175 -8.46 31.88 -7.35
C LEU A 175 -7.24 32.75 -7.06
N ASP A 176 -6.58 32.57 -5.91
CA ASP A 176 -5.36 33.27 -5.53
C ASP A 176 -4.11 32.48 -5.96
N GLY A 177 -4.28 31.20 -6.28
CA GLY A 177 -3.21 30.29 -6.71
C GLY A 177 -2.64 29.46 -5.55
N ASN A 178 -3.32 29.43 -4.40
CA ASN A 178 -2.94 28.55 -3.30
C ASN A 178 -3.47 27.15 -3.55
N LEU A 179 -2.69 26.14 -3.13
CA LEU A 179 -3.09 24.75 -3.22
C LEU A 179 -4.23 24.47 -2.23
N VAL A 180 -5.34 23.93 -2.75
CA VAL A 180 -6.53 23.58 -1.96
C VAL A 180 -6.39 22.14 -1.46
N PRO A 181 -6.66 21.86 -0.16
CA PRO A 181 -6.80 20.51 0.36
C PRO A 181 -7.91 19.74 -0.37
N ALA A 182 -7.53 18.96 -1.38
CA ALA A 182 -8.48 18.21 -2.18
C ALA A 182 -7.82 16.94 -2.72
N LYS A 183 -8.63 15.89 -2.88
CA LYS A 183 -8.22 14.62 -3.47
C LYS A 183 -9.13 14.28 -4.64
N GLU A 184 -8.56 13.89 -5.76
CA GLU A 184 -9.32 13.33 -6.87
C GLU A 184 -9.82 11.92 -6.53
N ILE A 185 -11.12 11.69 -6.69
CA ILE A 185 -11.75 10.40 -6.47
C ILE A 185 -12.66 10.02 -7.64
N GLU A 186 -12.77 8.72 -7.91
CA GLU A 186 -13.72 8.19 -8.87
C GLU A 186 -15.13 8.17 -8.26
N THR A 187 -16.09 8.78 -8.96
CA THR A 187 -17.52 8.76 -8.61
C THR A 187 -18.32 8.05 -9.70
N ARG A 188 -19.60 7.78 -9.46
CA ARG A 188 -20.51 7.22 -10.49
C ARG A 188 -20.65 8.09 -11.76
N PHE A 189 -20.21 9.36 -11.72
CA PHE A 189 -20.28 10.30 -12.84
C PHE A 189 -18.91 10.59 -13.47
N GLY A 190 -17.89 9.86 -13.07
CA GLY A 190 -16.48 10.09 -13.41
C GLY A 190 -15.70 10.69 -12.25
N TYR A 191 -14.49 11.17 -12.53
CA TYR A 191 -13.61 11.76 -11.53
C TYR A 191 -14.11 13.11 -11.03
N ALA A 192 -13.96 13.33 -9.73
CA ALA A 192 -14.28 14.57 -9.05
C ALA A 192 -13.28 14.83 -7.92
N TRP A 193 -13.02 16.10 -7.66
CA TRP A 193 -12.22 16.56 -6.53
C TRP A 193 -13.08 16.59 -5.26
N LEU A 194 -12.73 15.76 -4.28
CA LEU A 194 -13.30 15.80 -2.94
C LEU A 194 -12.52 16.82 -2.11
N LEU A 195 -13.20 17.88 -1.65
CA LEU A 195 -12.58 18.90 -0.80
C LEU A 195 -12.40 18.35 0.61
N LEU A 196 -11.21 18.59 1.16
CA LEU A 196 -10.79 18.18 2.50
C LEU A 196 -10.77 19.39 3.44
N ASP A 197 -10.98 19.14 4.72
CA ASP A 197 -10.75 20.13 5.79
C ASP A 197 -9.27 20.17 6.21
N ASP A 198 -8.93 21.05 7.14
CA ASP A 198 -7.55 21.21 7.63
C ASP A 198 -6.99 19.95 8.32
N ASN A 199 -7.86 19.00 8.70
CA ASN A 199 -7.48 17.71 9.28
C ASN A 199 -7.40 16.60 8.22
N GLY A 200 -7.50 16.93 6.93
CA GLY A 200 -7.51 15.98 5.83
C GLY A 200 -8.80 15.14 5.74
N ARG A 201 -9.88 15.54 6.42
CA ARG A 201 -11.16 14.83 6.39
C ARG A 201 -12.06 15.37 5.29
N SER A 202 -12.89 14.49 4.75
CA SER A 202 -13.89 14.86 3.74
C SER A 202 -14.86 15.93 4.27
N THR A 203 -15.00 17.03 3.52
CA THR A 203 -16.03 18.04 3.77
C THR A 203 -17.40 17.67 3.19
N GLY A 204 -17.47 16.59 2.40
CA GLY A 204 -18.65 16.21 1.61
C GLY A 204 -18.92 17.10 0.40
N ARG A 205 -18.07 18.11 0.13
CA ARG A 205 -18.18 18.98 -1.05
C ARG A 205 -17.30 18.47 -2.18
N PHE A 206 -17.81 18.62 -3.40
CA PHE A 206 -17.16 18.14 -4.61
C PHE A 206 -16.98 19.25 -5.63
N PHE A 207 -15.83 19.26 -6.28
CA PHE A 207 -15.58 20.01 -7.49
C PHE A 207 -15.47 19.05 -8.68
N ASN A 208 -16.24 19.30 -9.73
CA ASN A 208 -16.24 18.48 -10.94
C ASN A 208 -15.58 19.29 -12.04
N GLU A 209 -14.64 18.72 -12.77
CA GLU A 209 -14.02 19.47 -13.86
C GLU A 209 -15.01 19.73 -15.00
N SER A 210 -14.89 20.91 -15.62
CA SER A 210 -15.65 21.24 -16.82
C SER A 210 -15.21 20.34 -17.98
N LYS A 211 -16.16 19.68 -18.63
CA LYS A 211 -15.95 18.88 -19.84
C LYS A 211 -15.95 19.73 -21.12
N ALA A 212 -15.70 21.04 -21.00
CA ALA A 212 -15.59 21.93 -22.14
C ALA A 212 -14.41 21.52 -23.03
N LYS A 213 -14.60 21.52 -24.35
CA LYS A 213 -13.59 21.09 -25.32
C LYS A 213 -12.42 22.07 -25.46
N SER A 214 -12.68 23.37 -25.30
CA SER A 214 -11.62 24.37 -25.37
C SER A 214 -11.09 24.67 -23.98
N GLU A 215 -9.78 24.78 -23.88
CA GLU A 215 -9.06 25.00 -22.64
C GLU A 215 -9.47 26.30 -21.96
N GLU A 216 -9.61 27.39 -22.71
CA GLU A 216 -9.97 28.71 -22.18
C GLU A 216 -11.37 28.69 -21.56
N ARG A 217 -12.31 27.95 -22.17
CA ARG A 217 -13.66 27.78 -21.62
C ARG A 217 -13.67 26.88 -20.40
N ARG A 218 -12.81 25.86 -20.37
CA ARG A 218 -12.63 24.97 -19.21
C ARG A 218 -12.09 25.77 -18.02
N ILE A 219 -11.00 26.52 -18.23
CA ILE A 219 -10.38 27.41 -17.24
C ILE A 219 -11.39 28.45 -16.75
N ALA A 220 -12.10 29.16 -17.64
CA ALA A 220 -13.10 30.14 -17.23
C ALA A 220 -14.27 29.53 -16.44
N ALA A 221 -14.70 28.31 -16.78
CA ALA A 221 -15.75 27.59 -16.05
C ALA A 221 -15.28 27.11 -14.68
N HIS A 222 -14.02 26.68 -14.56
CA HIS A 222 -13.40 26.36 -13.27
C HIS A 222 -13.27 27.61 -12.39
N ALA A 223 -12.76 28.71 -12.95
CA ALA A 223 -12.58 29.99 -12.26
C ALA A 223 -13.93 30.55 -11.74
N LYS A 224 -15.00 30.44 -12.53
CA LYS A 224 -16.36 30.81 -12.08
C LYS A 224 -16.82 30.03 -10.84
N ARG A 225 -16.27 28.84 -10.61
CA ARG A 225 -16.55 27.98 -9.45
C ARG A 225 -15.53 28.17 -8.31
N GLY A 226 -14.57 29.07 -8.48
CA GLY A 226 -13.58 29.42 -7.47
C GLY A 226 -12.30 28.59 -7.51
N PHE A 227 -12.05 27.84 -8.60
CA PHE A 227 -10.90 26.93 -8.66
C PHE A 227 -10.17 26.98 -10.00
N TYR A 228 -8.91 26.56 -9.97
CA TYR A 228 -8.09 26.17 -11.13
C TYR A 228 -7.57 24.75 -10.93
N VAL A 229 -7.29 24.04 -12.02
CA VAL A 229 -6.59 22.76 -11.98
C VAL A 229 -5.22 22.98 -12.59
N GLY A 230 -4.18 22.76 -11.78
CA GLY A 230 -2.79 22.90 -12.17
C GLY A 230 -2.03 21.59 -11.97
N ARG A 231 -0.71 21.67 -11.90
CA ARG A 231 0.21 20.53 -11.77
C ARG A 231 1.05 20.65 -10.50
N VAL A 232 1.12 19.56 -9.75
CA VAL A 232 1.97 19.43 -8.57
C VAL A 232 2.90 18.23 -8.72
N ARG A 233 4.13 18.36 -8.23
CA ARG A 233 5.12 17.29 -8.17
C ARG A 233 5.19 16.75 -6.76
N VAL A 234 4.92 15.44 -6.60
CA VAL A 234 4.89 14.77 -5.28
C VAL A 234 5.53 13.39 -5.31
N PRO A 235 5.89 12.81 -4.15
CA PRO A 235 6.45 11.46 -4.09
C PRO A 235 5.48 10.42 -4.64
N ALA A 236 5.99 9.56 -5.52
CA ALA A 236 5.19 8.60 -6.27
C ALA A 236 5.78 7.19 -6.26
N TYR A 237 4.97 6.21 -6.69
CA TYR A 237 5.40 4.84 -6.96
C TYR A 237 4.58 4.22 -8.09
N ALA A 238 5.14 3.22 -8.77
CA ALA A 238 4.44 2.45 -9.79
C ALA A 238 3.59 1.34 -9.14
N ALA A 239 2.33 1.23 -9.57
CA ALA A 239 1.40 0.21 -9.13
C ALA A 239 0.70 -0.44 -10.34
N LEU A 240 0.07 -1.58 -10.12
CA LEU A 240 -0.90 -2.13 -11.06
C LEU A 240 -2.31 -1.75 -10.58
N ALA A 241 -3.18 -1.31 -11.49
CA ALA A 241 -4.58 -1.05 -11.20
C ALA A 241 -5.47 -1.42 -12.39
N GLY A 242 -6.68 -1.88 -12.09
CA GLY A 242 -7.70 -2.28 -13.06
C GLY A 242 -8.75 -3.16 -12.40
N GLY A 243 -9.89 -3.35 -13.07
CA GLY A 243 -11.02 -4.13 -12.55
C GLY A 243 -10.93 -5.64 -12.80
N GLY A 244 -10.02 -6.09 -13.67
CA GLY A 244 -9.84 -7.50 -13.99
C GLY A 244 -8.66 -7.74 -14.95
N VAL A 245 -8.42 -8.99 -15.30
CA VAL A 245 -7.24 -9.42 -16.11
C VAL A 245 -7.11 -8.62 -17.41
N CYS A 246 -8.19 -8.25 -18.09
CA CYS A 246 -8.08 -7.48 -19.33
C CYS A 246 -7.92 -5.96 -19.15
N THR A 247 -8.01 -5.44 -17.93
CA THR A 247 -8.01 -3.99 -17.64
C THR A 247 -6.96 -3.55 -16.65
N VAL A 248 -6.20 -4.48 -16.06
CA VAL A 248 -5.05 -4.12 -15.23
C VAL A 248 -3.95 -3.51 -16.10
N MET A 249 -3.42 -2.39 -15.64
CA MET A 249 -2.31 -1.69 -16.28
C MET A 249 -1.38 -1.06 -15.23
N PRO A 250 -0.10 -0.84 -15.57
CA PRO A 250 0.79 0.00 -14.77
C PRO A 250 0.26 1.43 -14.68
N ILE A 251 0.20 1.97 -13.47
CA ILE A 251 -0.16 3.36 -13.19
C ILE A 251 0.77 3.96 -12.16
N VAL A 252 0.88 5.29 -12.17
CA VAL A 252 1.57 6.03 -11.11
C VAL A 252 0.58 6.30 -9.98
N LYS A 253 0.99 6.05 -8.74
CA LYS A 253 0.23 6.43 -7.54
C LYS A 253 1.05 7.37 -6.66
N ARG A 254 0.37 8.34 -6.04
CA ARG A 254 0.94 9.21 -5.01
C ARG A 254 1.20 8.41 -3.73
N LYS A 255 2.28 8.71 -3.02
CA LYS A 255 2.59 8.13 -1.69
C LYS A 255 1.87 8.84 -0.54
N ASP A 256 1.45 10.09 -0.75
CA ASP A 256 0.87 10.99 0.27
C ASP A 256 -0.63 10.76 0.57
N GLY A 257 -1.26 9.75 -0.04
CA GLY A 257 -2.68 9.46 0.18
C GLY A 257 -3.66 10.39 -0.55
N GLY A 258 -3.17 11.35 -1.35
CA GLY A 258 -3.97 12.15 -2.28
C GLY A 258 -3.81 13.67 -2.16
N PHE A 259 -3.30 14.17 -1.03
CA PHE A 259 -3.00 15.58 -0.82
C PHE A 259 -1.78 15.72 0.11
N SER A 260 -0.91 16.68 -0.18
CA SER A 260 0.21 17.06 0.68
C SER A 260 0.38 18.58 0.62
N VAL A 261 0.57 19.19 1.78
CA VAL A 261 0.93 20.62 1.89
C VAL A 261 2.34 20.91 1.40
N ASP A 262 3.21 19.88 1.42
CA ASP A 262 4.60 19.95 0.97
C ASP A 262 4.75 19.65 -0.53
N ALA A 263 3.64 19.65 -1.29
CA ALA A 263 3.68 19.40 -2.72
C ALA A 263 4.38 20.57 -3.45
N GLU A 264 5.31 20.23 -4.35
CA GLU A 264 5.97 21.22 -5.19
C GLU A 264 5.00 21.67 -6.28
N ILE A 265 4.69 22.97 -6.34
CA ILE A 265 3.79 23.52 -7.35
C ILE A 265 4.58 23.73 -8.65
N VAL A 266 4.23 22.98 -9.69
CA VAL A 266 4.82 23.08 -11.04
C VAL A 266 4.09 24.14 -11.87
N ASP A 267 2.77 24.12 -11.80
CA ASP A 267 1.85 25.05 -12.46
C ASP A 267 0.58 25.19 -11.61
N ASN A 268 0.08 26.41 -11.41
CA ASN A 268 -1.17 26.64 -10.67
C ASN A 268 -2.42 26.69 -11.58
N GLY A 269 -2.24 26.51 -12.89
CA GLY A 269 -3.31 26.44 -13.88
C GLY A 269 -3.88 27.79 -14.30
N LYS A 270 -3.17 28.90 -14.01
CA LYS A 270 -3.54 30.26 -14.41
C LYS A 270 -2.83 30.75 -15.67
#